data_AF-A0A562LM08-F1
#
_entry.id   AF-A0A562LM08-F1
#
_cell.length_a   1.000
_cell.length_b   1.000
_cell.length_c   1.000
_cell.angle_alpha   90.00
_cell.angle_beta   90.00
_cell.angle_gamma   90.00
#
_symmetry.space_group_name_H-M   'P 1'
#
loop_
_entity.id
_entity.type
_entity.pdbx_description
1 polymer ?
#
loop_
_entity_poly.entity_id
_entity_poly.type
_entity_poly.pdbx_seq_one_letter_code
_entity_poly.pdbx_strand_id
1 'polypeptide(L)' 'MLEEKLKQAVIDELKRQAADRPQALKIQGAEDAQGSEELTVNGKVDLGALVMVIAGSVAGGP' A
#
# COMPACT_ATOMS: atom_id res chain seq x y z
N MET A 1 -5.28 -7.69 -13.76
CA MET A 1 -6.73 -7.70 -13.40
C MET A 1 -7.03 -6.60 -12.37
N LEU A 2 -8.31 -6.31 -12.07
CA LEU A 2 -8.67 -5.27 -11.08
C LEU A 2 -8.06 -5.53 -9.70
N GLU A 3 -8.05 -6.79 -9.27
CA GLU A 3 -7.46 -7.23 -8.02
C GLU A 3 -5.95 -6.92 -7.93
N GLU A 4 -5.19 -7.22 -8.97
CA GLU A 4 -3.76 -6.88 -9.05
C GLU A 4 -3.52 -5.37 -8.97
N LYS A 5 -4.37 -4.56 -9.63
CA LYS A 5 -4.28 -3.09 -9.55
C LYS A 5 -4.56 -2.58 -8.13
N LEU A 6 -5.56 -3.16 -7.46
CA LEU A 6 -5.88 -2.81 -6.08
C LEU A 6 -4.76 -3.20 -5.12
N LYS A 7 -4.21 -4.40 -5.28
CA LYS A 7 -3.06 -4.87 -4.51
C LYS A 7 -1.85 -3.95 -4.68
N GLN A 8 -1.56 -3.56 -5.92
CA GLN A 8 -0.48 -2.62 -6.21
C GLN A 8 -0.71 -1.25 -5.55
N ALA A 9 -1.94 -0.71 -5.65
CA ALA A 9 -2.29 0.56 -5.02
C ALA A 9 -2.13 0.54 -3.48
N VAL A 10 -2.47 -0.58 -2.84
CA VAL A 10 -2.24 -0.80 -1.40
C VAL A 10 -0.74 -0.78 -1.09
N ILE A 11 0.06 -1.54 -1.85
CA ILE A 11 1.51 -1.64 -1.63
C ILE A 11 2.18 -0.27 -1.82
N ASP A 12 1.83 0.44 -2.87
CA ASP A 12 2.42 1.74 -3.19
C ASP A 12 2.09 2.79 -2.13
N GLU A 13 0.86 2.79 -1.62
CA GLU A 13 0.46 3.71 -0.56
C GLU A 13 1.15 3.39 0.78
N LEU A 14 1.26 2.11 1.14
CA LEU A 14 2.00 1.70 2.34
C LEU A 14 3.50 2.05 2.23
N LYS A 15 4.11 1.88 1.05
CA LYS A 15 5.48 2.31 0.77
C LYS A 15 5.63 3.83 0.89
N ARG A 16 4.69 4.60 0.34
CA ARG A 16 4.67 6.07 0.45
C ARG A 16 4.64 6.52 1.90
N GLN A 17 3.70 6.00 2.69
CA GLN A 17 3.61 6.36 4.11
C GLN A 17 4.86 5.98 4.91
N ALA A 18 5.48 4.84 4.59
CA ALA A 18 6.72 4.41 5.22
C ALA A 18 7.90 5.33 4.84
N ALA A 19 7.96 5.80 3.59
CA ALA A 19 8.95 6.77 3.15
C ALA A 19 8.77 8.15 3.82
N ASP A 20 7.52 8.57 4.05
CA ASP A 20 7.22 9.84 4.74
C ASP A 20 7.52 9.77 6.25
N ARG A 21 7.48 8.58 6.85
CA ARG A 21 7.63 8.37 8.30
C ARG A 21 8.52 7.16 8.64
N PRO A 22 9.79 7.11 8.20
CA PRO A 22 10.62 5.91 8.25
C PRO A 22 10.94 5.42 9.68
N GLN A 23 10.92 6.31 10.67
CA GLN A 23 11.04 5.96 12.08
C GLN A 23 9.78 5.38 12.72
N ALA A 24 8.59 5.60 12.13
CA ALA A 24 7.30 5.26 12.73
C ALA A 24 6.53 4.16 11.97
N LEU A 25 6.93 3.86 10.73
CA LEU A 25 6.34 2.83 9.89
C LEU A 25 7.41 2.12 9.07
N LYS A 26 7.44 0.79 9.16
CA LYS A 26 8.29 -0.08 8.35
C LYS A 26 7.46 -1.15 7.66
N ILE A 27 7.78 -1.40 6.40
CA ILE A 27 7.15 -2.43 5.57
C ILE A 27 8.20 -3.50 5.25
N GLN A 28 7.86 -4.77 5.45
CA GLN A 28 8.72 -5.91 5.11
C GLN A 28 8.02 -6.82 4.11
N GLY A 29 8.79 -7.42 3.21
CA GLY A 29 8.26 -8.24 2.11
C GLY A 29 7.68 -7.42 0.95
N ALA A 30 7.87 -6.10 0.93
CA ALA A 30 7.32 -5.20 -0.10
C ALA A 30 7.93 -5.42 -1.50
N GLU A 31 9.05 -6.11 -1.56
CA GLU A 31 9.80 -6.48 -2.77
C GLU A 31 9.22 -7.75 -3.38
N ASP A 32 8.74 -8.67 -2.54
CA ASP A 32 8.10 -9.94 -2.92
C ASP A 32 6.56 -9.86 -2.93
N ALA A 33 5.99 -8.74 -2.49
CA ALA A 33 4.55 -8.55 -2.30
C ALA A 33 3.71 -8.66 -3.58
N GLN A 34 4.33 -8.57 -4.77
CA GLN A 34 3.62 -8.86 -6.02
C GLN A 34 3.36 -10.36 -6.21
N GLY A 35 4.22 -11.23 -5.67
CA GLY A 35 4.05 -12.68 -5.70
C GLY A 35 3.52 -13.31 -4.41
N SER A 36 3.54 -12.56 -3.30
CA SER A 36 3.01 -12.96 -1.99
C SER A 36 1.65 -12.32 -1.74
N GLU A 37 0.72 -13.04 -1.12
CA GLU A 37 -0.56 -12.46 -0.66
C GLU A 37 -0.45 -11.75 0.70
N GLU A 38 0.74 -11.78 1.31
CA GLU A 38 0.96 -11.25 2.66
C GLU A 38 2.08 -10.21 2.67
N LEU A 39 1.90 -9.20 3.53
CA LEU A 39 2.85 -8.11 3.77
C LEU A 39 2.91 -7.84 5.28
N THR A 40 4.12 -7.70 5.82
CA THR A 40 4.27 -7.35 7.24
C THR A 40 4.40 -5.84 7.40
N VAL A 41 3.52 -5.26 8.22
CA VAL A 41 3.45 -3.82 8.49
C VAL A 41 3.71 -3.55 9.98
N ASN A 42 4.79 -2.82 10.27
CA ASN A 42 5.19 -2.48 11.64
C ASN A 42 5.11 -0.97 11.85
N GLY A 43 4.04 -0.52 12.51
CA GLY A 43 3.85 0.90 12.81
C GLY A 43 2.42 1.37 12.64
N LYS A 44 2.23 2.69 12.57
CA LYS A 44 0.91 3.30 12.36
C LYS A 44 0.70 3.56 10.87
N VAL A 45 -0.43 3.09 10.35
CA VAL A 45 -0.91 3.37 9.00
C VAL A 45 -2.02 4.42 9.06
N ASP A 46 -1.95 5.39 8.15
CA ASP A 46 -3.05 6.32 7.89
C ASP A 46 -4.08 5.63 6.99
N LEU A 47 -5.15 5.13 7.60
CA LEU A 47 -6.22 4.44 6.89
C LEU A 47 -7.03 5.36 5.98
N GLY A 48 -7.11 6.66 6.29
CA GLY A 48 -7.85 7.62 5.45
C GLY A 48 -7.13 7.85 4.12
N ALA A 49 -5.82 8.04 4.18
CA ALA A 49 -4.98 8.12 2.98
C ALA A 49 -5.01 6.81 2.17
N LEU A 50 -4.99 5.66 2.85
CA LEU A 50 -5.07 4.35 2.20
C LEU A 50 -6.38 4.15 1.43
N VAL A 51 -7.52 4.43 2.07
CA VAL A 51 -8.84 4.33 1.43
C VAL A 51 -8.95 5.27 0.23
N MET A 52 -8.40 6.49 0.32
CA MET A 52 -8.46 7.46 -0.77
C MET A 52 -7.75 6.98 -2.04
N VAL A 53 -6.56 6.36 -1.91
CA VAL A 53 -5.80 5.82 -3.05
C VAL A 53 -6.49 4.60 -3.66
N ILE A 54 -7.00 3.70 -2.82
CA ILE A 54 -7.74 2.52 -3.27
C ILE A 54 -8.99 2.96 -4.05
N ALA A 55 -9.79 3.88 -3.49
CA ALA A 55 -10.99 4.39 -4.16
C ALA A 55 -10.67 5.03 -5.52
N GLY A 56 -9.58 5.81 -5.62
CA GLY A 56 -9.11 6.37 -6.89
C GLY A 56 -8.74 5.31 -7.93
N SER A 57 -8.16 4.19 -7.50
CA SER A 57 -7.77 3.09 -8.38
C SER A 57 -8.96 2.31 -8.95
N VAL A 58 -10.10 2.27 -8.25
CA VAL A 58 -11.35 1.65 -8.73
C VAL A 58 -12.19 2.62 -9.58
N ALA A 59 -12.14 3.92 -9.26
CA ALA A 59 -12.93 4.96 -9.92
C ALA A 59 -12.47 5.30 -11.36
N GLY A 60 -11.40 4.66 -11.86
CA GLY A 60 -10.87 4.89 -13.20
C GLY A 60 -9.81 5.98 -13.28
N GLY A 61 -9.02 6.18 -12.22
CA GLY A 61 -7.81 7.00 -12.30
C GLY A 61 -6.84 6.47 -13.38
N PRO A 62 -6.05 7.36 -14.02
CA PRO A 62 -5.16 7.02 -15.14
C PRO A 62 -4.15 5.91 -14.83
#